data_AF-A0AAV5Y5M0-F1
#
_entry.id   AF-A0AAV5Y5M0-F1
#
_cell.length_a   1.000
_cell.length_b   1.000
_cell.length_c   1.000
_cell.angle_alpha   90.00
_cell.angle_beta   90.00
_cell.angle_gamma   90.00
#
_symmetry.space_group_name_H-M   'P 1'
#
loop_
_entity.id
_entity.type
_entity.pdbx_description
1 polymer ?
#
loop_
_entity_poly.entity_id
_entity_poly.type
_entity_poly.pdbx_seq_one_letter_code
_entity_poly.pdbx_strand_id
1 'polypeptide(L)' 'MLTAWTPQLLSVLRIVAALLYLLHGTSKLFAIPAGPSGATVVLASRLGAAGVIEIIGGTLILIGLFTRPAAFICSGEM' A
#
# COMPACT_ATOMS: atom_id res chain seq x y z
N MET A 1 4.65 2.64 -30.89
CA MET A 1 5.85 2.24 -30.12
C MET A 1 5.57 2.00 -28.64
N LEU A 2 4.73 2.80 -27.96
CA LEU A 2 4.38 2.60 -26.53
C LEU A 2 3.46 1.40 -26.23
N THR A 3 2.66 0.95 -27.20
CA THR A 3 1.69 -0.14 -27.05
C THR A 3 2.31 -1.51 -26.75
N ALA A 4 3.55 -1.74 -27.19
CA ALA A 4 4.26 -3.01 -26.92
C ALA A 4 4.70 -3.17 -25.45
N TRP A 5 4.86 -2.04 -24.74
CA TRP A 5 5.36 -1.99 -23.36
C TRP A 5 4.26 -1.79 -22.32
N THR A 6 3.02 -1.57 -22.76
CA THR A 6 1.88 -1.30 -21.87
C THR A 6 1.68 -2.38 -20.80
N PRO A 7 1.69 -3.69 -21.08
CA PRO A 7 1.46 -4.70 -20.03
C PRO A 7 2.60 -4.78 -19.01
N GLN A 8 3.84 -4.54 -19.44
CA GLN A 8 5.02 -4.52 -18.57
C GLN A 8 4.99 -3.29 -17.65
N LEU A 9 4.72 -2.10 -18.21
CA LEU A 9 4.62 -0.86 -17.45
C LEU A 9 3.48 -0.90 -16.43
N LEU A 10 2.32 -1.47 -16.79
CA LEU A 10 1.21 -1.67 -15.86
C LEU A 10 1.59 -2.62 -14.72
N SER A 11 2.35 -3.68 -15.01
CA SER A 11 2.83 -4.62 -13.99
C SER A 11 3.82 -3.95 -13.04
N VAL A 12 4.76 -3.16 -13.56
CA VAL A 12 5.72 -2.39 -12.75
C VAL A 12 5.00 -1.37 -11.88
N LEU A 13 4.08 -0.59 -12.47
CA LEU A 13 3.29 0.40 -11.74
C LEU A 13 2.53 -0.24 -10.57
N ARG A 14 1.90 -1.40 -10.81
CA ARG A 14 1.18 -2.15 -9.78
C ARG A 14 2.09 -2.58 -8.64
N ILE A 15 3.26 -3.13 -8.96
CA ILE A 15 4.24 -3.58 -7.95
C ILE A 15 4.74 -2.39 -7.15
N VAL A 16 5.12 -1.30 -7.80
CA VAL A 16 5.61 -0.08 -7.13
C VAL A 16 4.53 0.50 -6.21
N ALA A 17 3.30 0.65 -6.69
CA ALA A 17 2.20 1.14 -5.88
C ALA A 17 1.96 0.25 -4.65
N ALA A 18 1.91 -1.07 -4.84
CA ALA A 18 1.73 -2.02 -3.74
C ALA A 18 2.85 -1.94 -2.70
N LEU A 19 4.11 -1.85 -3.15
CA LEU A 19 5.26 -1.73 -2.26
C LEU A 19 5.24 -0.42 -1.47
N LEU A 20 4.79 0.69 -2.07
CA LEU A 20 4.64 1.97 -1.36
C LEU A 20 3.58 1.88 -0.26
N TYR A 21 2.43 1.25 -0.53
CA TYR A 21 1.42 1.00 0.50
C TYR A 21 1.96 0.12 1.63
N LEU A 22 2.63 -0.99 1.29
CA LEU A 22 3.23 -1.87 2.29
C LEU A 22 4.27 -1.14 3.15
N LEU A 23 5.11 -0.30 2.54
CA LEU A 23 6.12 0.48 3.26
C LEU A 23 5.48 1.42 4.30
N HIS A 24 4.41 2.12 3.93
CA HIS A 24 3.71 3.00 4.85
C HIS A 24 2.98 2.20 5.94
N GLY A 25 2.30 1.12 5.57
CA GLY A 25 1.63 0.22 6.51
C GLY A 25 2.60 -0.38 7.53
N THR A 26 3.78 -0.82 7.10
CA THR A 26 4.80 -1.37 8.00
C THR A 26 5.46 -0.30 8.86
N SER A 27 5.64 0.92 8.34
CA SER A 27 6.12 2.04 9.16
C SER A 27 5.14 2.39 10.29
N LYS A 28 3.82 2.30 10.05
CA LYS A 28 2.78 2.63 11.05
C LYS A 28 2.59 1.51 12.07
N LEU A 29 2.51 0.26 11.62
CA LEU A 29 2.15 -0.87 12.49
C LEU A 29 3.36 -1.58 13.11
N PHE A 30 4.49 -1.58 12.42
CA PHE A 30 5.69 -2.32 12.82
C PHE A 30 6.89 -1.41 13.10
N ALA A 31 6.79 -0.10 12.87
CA ALA A 31 7.90 0.85 12.98
C ALA A 31 9.13 0.47 12.13
N ILE A 32 8.88 -0.20 11.00
CA ILE A 32 9.91 -0.66 10.06
C ILE A 32 9.53 -0.18 8.65
N PRO A 33 10.24 0.77 8.04
CA PRO A 33 11.26 1.65 8.63
C PRO A 33 10.70 2.54 9.74
N ALA A 34 11.55 2.98 10.66
CA ALA A 34 11.13 3.89 11.74
C ALA A 34 10.67 5.23 11.14
N GLY A 35 9.39 5.57 11.37
CA GLY A 35 8.86 6.87 11.02
C GLY A 35 9.43 7.98 11.92
N PRO A 36 9.01 9.25 11.74
CA PRO A 36 9.54 10.40 12.48
C PRO A 36 9.45 10.26 14.01
N SER A 37 8.45 9.52 14.49
CA SER A 37 8.21 9.27 15.91
C SER A 37 8.92 8.02 16.45
N GLY A 38 9.45 7.16 15.57
CA GLY A 38 10.11 5.90 15.95
C GLY A 38 9.22 4.86 16.65
N ALA A 39 7.92 5.11 16.79
CA ALA A 39 6.97 4.31 17.55
C ALA A 39 5.82 3.81 16.66
N THR A 40 5.23 2.68 17.05
CA THR A 40 4.03 2.14 16.40
C THR A 40 2.80 2.96 16.77
N VAL A 41 1.86 3.08 15.83
CA VAL A 41 0.63 3.86 16.08
C VAL A 41 -0.40 3.02 16.82
N VAL A 42 -1.18 3.65 17.69
CA VAL A 42 -2.33 3.01 18.35
C VAL A 42 -3.31 2.51 17.29
N LEU A 43 -3.66 1.22 17.31
CA LEU A 43 -4.54 0.60 16.31
C LEU A 43 -5.91 1.28 16.20
N ALA A 44 -6.48 1.71 17.33
CA ALA A 44 -7.76 2.41 17.39
C ALA A 44 -7.70 3.89 16.92
N SER A 45 -6.53 4.38 16.51
CA SER A 45 -6.38 5.72 15.94
C SER A 45 -6.66 5.71 14.43
N ARG A 46 -6.95 6.89 13.86
CA ARG A 46 -7.11 7.06 12.41
C ARG A 46 -5.90 6.54 11.62
N LEU A 47 -4.68 6.74 12.13
CA LEU A 47 -3.46 6.23 11.51
C LEU A 47 -3.30 4.71 11.65
N GLY A 48 -3.75 4.12 12.76
CA GLY A 48 -3.74 2.67 12.96
C GLY A 48 -4.68 1.96 12.00
N ALA A 49 -5.90 2.48 11.84
CA ALA A 49 -6.85 2.02 10.83
C ALA A 49 -6.28 2.14 9.41
N ALA A 50 -5.66 3.28 9.08
CA ALA A 50 -4.99 3.46 7.79
C ALA A 50 -3.88 2.41 7.58
N GLY A 51 -3.02 2.17 8.58
CA GLY A 51 -1.95 1.18 8.47
C GLY A 51 -2.45 -0.24 8.18
N VAL A 52 -3.59 -0.63 8.74
CA VAL A 52 -4.22 -1.93 8.45
C VAL A 52 -4.69 -2.00 7.01
N ILE A 53 -5.32 -0.94 6.52
CA ILE A 53 -5.81 -0.90 5.13
C ILE A 53 -4.64 -0.89 4.15
N GLU A 54 -3.57 -0.15 4.43
CA GLU A 54 -2.38 -0.11 3.58
C GLU A 54 -1.69 -1.48 3.47
N ILE A 55 -1.63 -2.26 4.55
CA ILE A 55 -1.06 -3.61 4.51
C ILE A 55 -1.95 -4.57 3.72
N ILE A 56 -3.25 -4.60 4.01
CA ILE A 56 -4.18 -5.53 3.36
C ILE A 56 -4.33 -5.15 1.88
N GLY A 57 -4.62 -3.89 1.60
CA GLY A 57 -4.77 -3.35 0.25
C GLY A 57 -3.49 -3.46 -0.56
N GLY A 58 -2.33 -3.09 0.00
CA GLY A 58 -1.03 -3.26 -0.64
C GLY A 58 -0.73 -4.71 -1.00
N THR A 59 -1.01 -5.66 -0.09
CA THR A 59 -0.83 -7.11 -0.35
C THR A 59 -1.76 -7.61 -1.46
N LEU A 60 -3.03 -7.20 -1.45
CA LEU A 60 -4.00 -7.57 -2.49
C LEU A 60 -3.58 -7.02 -3.87
N ILE A 61 -3.14 -5.76 -3.92
CA ILE A 61 -2.64 -5.13 -5.15
C ILE A 61 -1.37 -5.82 -5.64
N LEU A 62 -0.46 -6.23 -4.74
CA LEU A 62 0.78 -6.94 -5.09
C LEU A 62 0.52 -8.34 -5.66
N ILE A 63 -0.40 -9.10 -5.07
CA ILE A 63 -0.76 -10.45 -5.52
C ILE A 63 -1.61 -10.39 -6.80
N GLY A 64 -2.34 -9.28 -7.02
CA GLY A 64 -3.18 -9.09 -8.19
C GLY A 64 -4.62 -9.52 -7.97
N LEU A 65 -4.99 -9.73 -6.71
CA LEU A 65 -6.33 -10.13 -6.30
C LEU A 65 -7.18 -8.89 -6.02
N PHE A 66 -8.35 -8.79 -6.65
CA PHE A 66 -9.29 -7.67 -6.46
C PHE A 66 -8.62 -6.28 -6.52
N THR A 67 -7.68 -6.08 -7.44
CA THR A 67 -6.84 -4.87 -7.54
C THR A 67 -7.67 -3.58 -7.65
N ARG A 68 -8.79 -3.61 -8.38
CA ARG A 68 -9.66 -2.44 -8.59
C ARG A 68 -10.35 -1.96 -7.29
N PRO A 69 -11.12 -2.80 -6.56
CA PRO A 69 -11.71 -2.36 -5.31
C PRO A 69 -10.67 -2.13 -4.21
N ALA A 70 -9.57 -2.89 -4.17
CA ALA A 70 -8.48 -2.64 -3.22
C ALA A 70 -7.87 -1.25 -3.43
N ALA A 71 -7.56 -0.88 -4.68
CA ALA A 71 -7.03 0.44 -5.01
C ALA A 71 -8.04 1.57 -4.74
N PHE A 72 -9.34 1.33 -4.93
CA PHE A 72 -10.39 2.31 -4.61
C PHE A 72 -10.46 2.58 -3.11
N ILE A 73 -10.46 1.53 -2.29
CA ILE A 73 -10.44 1.66 -0.83
C ILE A 73 -9.17 2.42 -0.41
N CYS A 74 -8.01 1.97 -0.93
CA CYS A 74 -6.73 2.59 -0.59
C CYS A 74 -6.64 4.08 -0.95
N SER A 75 -7.31 4.51 -2.02
CA SER A 75 -7.36 5.93 -2.40
C SER A 75 -8.12 6.82 -1.41
N GLY A 76 -8.92 6.25 -0.51
CA GLY A 76 -9.71 6.99 0.47
C GLY A 76 -9.00 7.27 1.80
N GLU A 77 -7.87 6.61 2.09
CA GLU A 77 -7.13 6.79 3.34
C GLU A 77 -5.95 7.78 3.28
N MET A 78 -5.40 8.03 2.07
CA MET A 78 -4.29 8.96 1.83
C MET A 78 -4.78 10.37 1.55
#